data_AF-A0A7R9DCR8-F1
#
_entry.id   AF-A0A7R9DCR8-F1
#
_cell.length_a   1.000
_cell.length_b   1.000
_cell.length_c   1.000
_cell.angle_alpha   90.00
_cell.angle_beta   90.00
_cell.angle_gamma   90.00
#
_symmetry.space_group_name_H-M   'P 1'
#
loop_
_entity.id
_entity.type
_entity.pdbx_description
1 polymer ?
#
loop_
_entity_poly.entity_id
_entity_poly.type
_entity_poly.pdbx_seq_one_letter_code
_entity_poly.pdbx_strand_id
1 'polypeptide(L)'
;MDISCVCVYSDADINSVHVRQADESRYIGPSLSCLSYLNIEKICEVAVETGAQAVHPGYGFLAENPDFPRALQKHNIDFIGPSAETIEVTANKITAKEEARKARVNVVPGYMGKIKDVAHAAIVAEEIGFPVMLKAASGGGGKGMRIVNSKKEIELAFTSATNEAEKSFKDGSIFIEKYIELPRHIEIQIIADKYGNIVCLGERECSIQRNNQKIMEETPSPFISEEVRQKMYVQCVSLAKQVGYFSAGTVEFVVDKDQNFYFLEVNTRLQVEHPVTEFITGIDIVEEMIRTSCGEKLRFNQNDIKLTGSAIESRICAEDPSKKFFPSSGRIKYYDKPDENDYVRIDDGVAAGSEISTFYDSMIAKVITYGKDRVEAISRVQKALSECYIEGVTNNIEFLESIFHHPNFIAAKLHTRFIPDHYPSGFHGDFVTEEYIKIFIFTALYVHLENEERYHHKAVNETPQVSFQCVTLESSKKEGAPVSTTRMAVMGFHSVIDNPAFESLVNPPIPTMRITIIQQRKSQIATGFDSINHAEFCSITQGKE
;
A
#
# COMPACT_ATOMS: atom_id res chain seq x y z
N MET A 1 19.93 10.76 -14.84
CA MET A 1 20.62 9.93 -15.86
C MET A 1 20.79 10.64 -17.20
N ASP A 2 20.39 11.93 -17.34
CA ASP A 2 20.45 12.70 -18.60
C ASP A 2 19.77 12.02 -19.81
N ILE A 3 18.69 11.28 -19.54
CA ILE A 3 17.84 10.64 -20.56
C ILE A 3 16.60 11.53 -20.73
N SER A 4 16.31 11.95 -21.96
CA SER A 4 15.06 12.66 -22.27
C SER A 4 13.86 11.72 -22.21
N CYS A 5 12.74 12.21 -21.67
CA CYS A 5 11.56 11.41 -21.38
C CYS A 5 10.35 11.83 -22.23
N VAL A 6 9.75 10.84 -22.90
CA VAL A 6 8.46 11.00 -23.57
C VAL A 6 7.39 10.30 -22.75
N CYS A 7 6.33 11.01 -22.37
CA CYS A 7 5.15 10.43 -21.74
C CYS A 7 3.97 10.34 -22.72
N VAL A 8 3.11 9.35 -22.51
CA VAL A 8 1.85 9.20 -23.25
C VAL A 8 0.65 9.51 -22.36
N TYR A 9 -0.43 10.00 -22.95
CA TYR A 9 -1.65 10.32 -22.20
C TYR A 9 -2.94 10.13 -23.01
N SER A 10 -4.04 9.88 -22.28
CA SER A 10 -5.40 9.81 -22.82
C SER A 10 -6.17 11.11 -22.58
N ASP A 11 -7.41 11.21 -23.10
CA ASP A 11 -8.30 12.34 -22.81
C ASP A 11 -8.50 12.60 -21.30
N ALA A 12 -8.57 11.53 -20.49
CA ALA A 12 -8.77 11.67 -19.04
C ALA A 12 -7.52 12.19 -18.31
N ASP A 13 -6.33 11.94 -18.87
CA ASP A 13 -5.04 12.27 -18.25
C ASP A 13 -4.38 13.54 -18.79
N ILE A 14 -5.05 14.30 -19.65
CA ILE A 14 -4.48 15.51 -20.26
C ILE A 14 -3.92 16.51 -19.24
N ASN A 15 -4.49 16.54 -18.03
CA ASN A 15 -4.07 17.37 -16.91
C ASN A 15 -3.42 16.57 -15.77
N SER A 16 -2.92 15.37 -16.02
CA SER A 16 -2.25 14.56 -15.00
C SER A 16 -0.82 15.06 -14.74
N VAL A 17 -0.27 14.73 -13.57
CA VAL A 17 1.04 15.25 -13.13
C VAL A 17 2.16 14.77 -14.06
N HIS A 18 2.14 13.50 -14.48
CA HIS A 18 3.17 12.93 -15.35
C HIS A 18 3.26 13.62 -16.71
N VAL A 19 2.13 14.07 -17.27
CA VAL A 19 2.10 14.82 -18.54
C VAL A 19 2.81 16.16 -18.42
N ARG A 20 2.67 16.84 -17.27
CA ARG A 20 3.31 18.13 -17.02
C ARG A 20 4.80 18.03 -16.68
N GLN A 21 5.24 16.88 -16.17
CA GLN A 21 6.64 16.66 -15.78
C GLN A 21 7.50 16.14 -16.92
N ALA A 22 6.91 15.57 -17.97
CA ALA A 22 7.65 15.02 -19.10
C ALA A 22 8.30 16.11 -19.96
N ASP A 23 9.46 15.80 -20.56
CA ASP A 23 10.09 16.68 -21.56
C ASP A 23 9.22 16.82 -22.81
N GLU A 24 8.56 15.72 -23.17
CA GLU A 24 7.60 15.66 -24.27
C GLU A 24 6.40 14.77 -23.90
N SER A 25 5.20 15.18 -24.30
CA SER A 25 3.98 14.40 -24.09
C SER A 25 3.23 14.14 -25.40
N ARG A 26 2.69 12.93 -25.56
CA ARG A 26 1.99 12.48 -26.77
C ARG A 26 0.62 11.86 -26.46
N TYR A 27 -0.39 12.33 -27.20
CA TYR A 27 -1.74 11.82 -27.07
C TYR A 27 -1.88 10.43 -27.74
N ILE A 28 -2.49 9.49 -27.02
CA ILE A 28 -2.66 8.10 -27.49
C ILE A 28 -4.13 7.65 -27.57
N GLY A 29 -5.10 8.51 -27.26
CA GLY A 29 -6.51 8.21 -27.51
C GLY A 29 -7.48 8.46 -26.35
N PRO A 30 -8.71 7.94 -26.45
CA PRO A 30 -9.77 8.19 -25.48
C PRO A 30 -9.49 7.64 -24.08
N SER A 31 -10.28 8.09 -23.10
CA SER A 31 -10.12 7.74 -21.68
C SER A 31 -10.15 6.24 -21.36
N LEU A 32 -10.92 5.44 -22.11
CA LEU A 32 -10.94 3.99 -21.91
C LEU A 32 -9.56 3.40 -22.20
N SER A 33 -8.98 2.70 -21.22
CA SER A 33 -7.63 2.12 -21.32
C SER A 33 -7.47 1.18 -22.51
N CYS A 34 -8.53 0.43 -22.88
CA CYS A 34 -8.52 -0.45 -24.06
C CYS A 34 -8.34 0.28 -25.40
N LEU A 35 -8.63 1.59 -25.44
CA LEU A 35 -8.46 2.44 -26.62
C LEU A 35 -7.21 3.32 -26.54
N SER A 36 -6.55 3.39 -25.38
CA SER A 36 -5.36 4.22 -25.12
C SER A 36 -4.19 3.41 -24.56
N TYR A 37 -4.03 3.31 -23.24
CA TYR A 37 -2.85 2.70 -22.60
C TYR A 37 -2.65 1.20 -22.89
N LEU A 38 -3.68 0.48 -23.36
CA LEU A 38 -3.59 -0.91 -23.80
C LEU A 38 -3.47 -1.04 -25.33
N ASN A 39 -3.42 0.07 -26.07
CA ASN A 39 -3.27 0.07 -27.51
C ASN A 39 -1.78 0.01 -27.90
N ILE A 40 -1.30 -1.22 -28.10
CA ILE A 40 0.09 -1.53 -28.48
C ILE A 40 0.50 -0.77 -29.75
N GLU A 41 -0.35 -0.77 -30.78
CA GLU A 41 -0.03 -0.14 -32.07
C GLU A 41 0.20 1.36 -31.91
N LYS A 42 -0.68 2.03 -31.14
CA LYS A 42 -0.58 3.47 -30.92
C LYS A 42 0.65 3.86 -30.12
N ILE A 43 1.01 3.07 -29.12
CA ILE A 43 2.23 3.31 -28.32
C ILE A 43 3.48 3.10 -29.18
N CYS A 44 3.51 2.06 -30.02
CA CYS A 44 4.63 1.83 -30.95
C CYS A 44 4.76 2.97 -31.98
N GLU A 45 3.64 3.45 -32.53
CA GLU A 45 3.62 4.61 -33.45
C GLU A 45 4.27 5.82 -32.79
N VAL A 46 3.84 6.18 -31.59
CA VAL A 46 4.41 7.30 -30.83
C VAL A 46 5.90 7.10 -30.54
N ALA A 47 6.30 5.90 -30.13
CA ALA A 47 7.70 5.61 -29.83
C ALA A 47 8.60 5.79 -31.09
N VAL A 48 8.11 5.39 -32.27
CA VAL A 48 8.80 5.59 -33.55
C VAL A 48 8.85 7.07 -33.94
N GLU A 49 7.73 7.79 -33.87
CA GLU A 49 7.64 9.20 -34.24
C GLU A 49 8.56 10.10 -33.42
N THR A 50 8.70 9.78 -32.13
CA THR A 50 9.52 10.53 -31.18
C THR A 50 10.99 10.10 -31.19
N GLY A 51 11.32 8.99 -31.86
CA GLY A 51 12.67 8.44 -31.87
C GLY A 51 13.08 7.81 -30.53
N ALA A 52 12.11 7.39 -29.72
CA ALA A 52 12.37 6.72 -28.44
C ALA A 52 13.14 5.41 -28.67
N GLN A 53 14.21 5.22 -27.90
CA GLN A 53 15.09 4.05 -28.03
C GLN A 53 14.65 2.88 -27.15
N ALA A 54 13.87 3.17 -26.10
CA ALA A 54 13.35 2.18 -25.18
C ALA A 54 12.00 2.63 -24.60
N VAL A 55 11.20 1.67 -24.15
CA VAL A 55 9.95 1.92 -23.43
C VAL A 55 10.02 1.27 -22.06
N HIS A 56 9.80 2.06 -21.01
CA HIS A 56 9.57 1.57 -19.65
C HIS A 56 8.07 1.40 -19.42
N PRO A 57 7.54 0.18 -19.24
CA PRO A 57 6.10 -0.04 -19.15
C PRO A 57 5.53 0.27 -17.76
N GLY A 58 6.40 0.49 -16.76
CA GLY A 58 6.00 0.67 -15.37
C GLY A 58 5.40 -0.61 -14.81
N TYR A 59 4.18 -0.52 -14.31
CA TYR A 59 3.40 -1.65 -13.81
C TYR A 59 1.94 -1.55 -14.25
N GLY A 60 1.25 -2.69 -14.29
CA GLY A 60 -0.08 -2.78 -14.89
C GLY A 60 -0.05 -2.57 -16.41
N PHE A 61 -1.20 -2.27 -17.00
CA PHE A 61 -1.37 -2.07 -18.44
C PHE A 61 -0.69 -3.15 -19.30
N LEU A 62 0.35 -2.78 -20.06
CA LEU A 62 1.08 -3.65 -20.98
C LEU A 62 2.37 -4.24 -20.39
N ALA A 63 2.70 -3.96 -19.13
CA ALA A 63 3.96 -4.38 -18.50
C ALA A 63 4.15 -5.90 -18.44
N GLU A 64 3.06 -6.67 -18.42
CA GLU A 64 3.07 -8.14 -18.42
C GLU A 64 2.40 -8.72 -19.68
N ASN A 65 2.26 -7.91 -20.74
CA ASN A 65 1.74 -8.36 -22.03
C ASN A 65 2.90 -8.79 -22.94
N PRO A 66 3.04 -10.09 -23.30
CA PRO A 66 4.17 -10.57 -24.09
C PRO A 66 4.16 -10.06 -25.54
N ASP A 67 3.03 -9.59 -26.07
CA ASP A 67 2.95 -9.06 -27.43
C ASP A 67 3.54 -7.65 -27.54
N PHE A 68 3.59 -6.91 -26.42
CA PHE A 68 4.13 -5.56 -26.40
C PHE A 68 5.65 -5.49 -26.66
N PRO A 69 6.53 -6.23 -25.95
CA PRO A 69 7.95 -6.27 -26.29
C PRO A 69 8.19 -6.80 -27.72
N ARG A 70 7.39 -7.77 -28.20
CA ARG A 70 7.47 -8.24 -29.60
C ARG A 70 7.14 -7.16 -30.61
N ALA A 71 6.16 -6.31 -30.30
CA ALA A 71 5.78 -5.19 -31.16
C ALA A 71 6.88 -4.12 -31.21
N LEU A 72 7.43 -3.74 -30.05
CA LEU A 72 8.55 -2.78 -29.95
C LEU A 72 9.80 -3.27 -30.71
N GLN A 73 10.11 -4.57 -30.60
CA GLN A 73 11.26 -5.16 -31.27
C GLN A 73 11.20 -5.05 -32.80
N LYS A 74 10.00 -5.07 -33.41
CA LYS A 74 9.83 -4.85 -34.87
C LYS A 74 10.33 -3.48 -35.33
N HIS A 75 10.41 -2.52 -34.41
CA HIS A 75 10.87 -1.16 -34.64
C HIS A 75 12.28 -0.90 -34.06
N ASN A 76 12.97 -1.94 -33.57
CA ASN A 76 14.26 -1.84 -32.87
C ASN A 76 14.21 -0.94 -31.61
N ILE A 77 13.07 -0.94 -30.92
CA ILE A 77 12.87 -0.22 -29.66
C ILE A 77 13.02 -1.23 -28.52
N ASP A 78 13.86 -0.93 -27.53
CA ASP A 78 14.10 -1.82 -26.39
C ASP A 78 12.91 -1.79 -25.42
N PHE A 79 12.63 -2.93 -24.79
CA PHE A 79 11.64 -3.03 -23.74
C PHE A 79 12.36 -3.13 -22.40
N ILE A 80 12.14 -2.15 -21.51
CA ILE A 80 12.80 -2.13 -20.20
C ILE A 80 12.05 -3.09 -19.27
N GLY A 81 12.40 -4.37 -19.39
CA GLY A 81 11.77 -5.48 -18.71
C GLY A 81 12.28 -6.83 -19.26
N PRO A 82 11.76 -7.96 -18.76
CA PRO A 82 12.13 -9.29 -19.25
C PRO A 82 11.66 -9.53 -20.70
N SER A 83 12.17 -10.60 -21.33
CA SER A 83 11.78 -10.95 -22.70
C SER A 83 10.31 -11.37 -22.81
N ALA A 84 9.77 -11.29 -24.03
CA ALA A 84 8.42 -11.73 -24.33
C ALA A 84 8.17 -13.20 -23.93
N GLU A 85 9.16 -14.06 -24.17
CA GLU A 85 9.10 -15.49 -23.82
C GLU A 85 9.05 -15.69 -22.30
N THR A 86 9.86 -14.96 -21.55
CA THR A 86 9.84 -15.02 -20.09
C THR A 86 8.49 -14.58 -19.55
N ILE A 87 7.96 -13.44 -20.02
CA ILE A 87 6.63 -12.93 -19.63
C ILE A 87 5.54 -13.97 -19.92
N GLU A 88 5.55 -14.57 -21.10
CA GLU A 88 4.53 -15.57 -21.50
C GLU A 88 4.59 -16.83 -20.63
N VAL A 89 5.80 -17.33 -20.35
CA VAL A 89 6.01 -18.53 -19.53
C VAL A 89 5.52 -18.32 -18.09
N THR A 90 5.75 -17.14 -17.52
CA THR A 90 5.39 -16.82 -16.13
C THR A 90 3.94 -16.36 -15.96
N ALA A 91 3.31 -15.78 -17.00
CA ALA A 91 1.93 -15.31 -16.94
C ALA A 91 0.91 -16.46 -16.77
N ASN A 92 1.20 -17.63 -17.35
CA ASN A 92 0.34 -18.79 -17.21
C ASN A 92 0.66 -19.57 -15.91
N LYS A 93 -0.31 -19.62 -15.00
CA LYS A 93 -0.15 -20.25 -13.67
C LYS A 93 0.25 -21.73 -13.72
N ILE A 94 -0.12 -22.45 -14.77
CA ILE A 94 0.24 -23.87 -14.92
C ILE A 94 1.71 -23.98 -15.33
N THR A 95 2.11 -23.28 -16.40
CA THR A 95 3.50 -23.30 -16.90
C THR A 95 4.46 -22.72 -15.87
N ALA A 96 4.08 -21.63 -15.20
CA ALA A 96 4.88 -21.03 -14.12
C ALA A 96 5.12 -22.02 -12.97
N LYS A 97 4.09 -22.77 -12.54
CA LYS A 97 4.23 -23.82 -11.52
C LYS A 97 5.06 -25.00 -12.02
N GLU A 98 4.99 -25.37 -13.29
CA GLU A 98 5.82 -26.42 -13.88
C GLU A 98 7.30 -26.01 -13.92
N GLU A 99 7.61 -24.79 -14.36
CA GLU A 99 8.96 -24.23 -14.33
C GLU A 99 9.49 -24.09 -12.90
N ALA A 100 8.64 -23.64 -11.96
CA ALA A 100 8.97 -23.62 -10.53
C ALA A 100 9.35 -25.01 -10.01
N ARG A 101 8.59 -26.07 -10.37
CA ARG A 101 8.94 -27.45 -10.00
C ARG A 101 10.25 -27.90 -10.63
N LYS A 102 10.49 -27.59 -11.91
CA LYS A 102 11.76 -27.90 -12.61
C LYS A 102 12.95 -27.21 -11.93
N ALA A 103 12.75 -25.97 -11.50
CA ALA A 103 13.71 -25.17 -10.74
C ALA A 103 13.83 -25.58 -9.26
N ARG A 104 13.11 -26.63 -8.81
CA ARG A 104 13.05 -27.12 -7.42
C ARG A 104 12.59 -26.06 -6.41
N VAL A 105 11.72 -25.17 -6.85
CA VAL A 105 11.01 -24.23 -5.99
C VAL A 105 9.86 -24.95 -5.30
N ASN A 106 9.65 -24.65 -4.03
CA ASN A 106 8.52 -25.16 -3.26
C ASN A 106 7.23 -24.63 -3.89
N VAL A 107 6.37 -25.51 -4.38
CA VAL A 107 5.02 -25.18 -4.84
C VAL A 107 3.99 -25.68 -3.85
N VAL A 108 2.81 -25.06 -3.79
CA VAL A 108 1.73 -25.53 -2.91
C VAL A 108 1.44 -27.01 -3.21
N PRO A 109 1.52 -27.90 -2.22
CA PRO A 109 1.20 -29.31 -2.41
C PRO A 109 -0.23 -29.44 -2.93
N GLY A 110 -0.41 -30.16 -4.03
CA GLY A 110 -1.71 -30.23 -4.67
C GLY A 110 -1.72 -31.16 -5.87
N TYR A 111 -2.92 -31.64 -6.19
CA TYR A 111 -3.19 -32.43 -7.38
C TYR A 111 -3.88 -31.54 -8.40
N MET A 112 -3.13 -31.14 -9.44
CA MET A 112 -3.62 -30.27 -10.53
C MET A 112 -4.40 -31.03 -11.61
N GLY A 113 -4.47 -32.36 -11.54
CA GLY A 113 -5.28 -33.15 -12.45
C GLY A 113 -6.76 -33.02 -12.14
N LYS A 114 -7.61 -33.33 -13.12
CA LYS A 114 -9.07 -33.37 -12.91
C LYS A 114 -9.41 -34.47 -11.90
N ILE A 115 -10.03 -34.08 -10.79
CA ILE A 115 -10.63 -35.02 -9.84
C ILE A 115 -11.87 -35.65 -10.49
N LYS A 116 -11.97 -36.98 -10.42
CA LYS A 116 -12.96 -37.76 -11.19
C LYS A 116 -14.29 -37.89 -10.44
N ASP A 117 -14.19 -38.16 -9.15
CA ASP A 117 -15.31 -38.41 -8.26
C ASP A 117 -14.92 -38.12 -6.80
N VAL A 118 -15.89 -38.21 -5.90
CA VAL A 118 -15.72 -37.98 -4.45
C VAL A 118 -14.70 -38.95 -3.84
N ALA A 119 -14.61 -40.19 -4.32
CA ALA A 119 -13.66 -41.17 -3.79
C ALA A 119 -12.21 -40.80 -4.14
N HIS A 120 -11.98 -40.37 -5.38
CA HIS A 120 -10.70 -39.83 -5.81
C HIS A 120 -10.34 -38.55 -5.04
N ALA A 121 -11.31 -37.65 -4.82
CA ALA A 121 -11.12 -36.46 -4.00
C ALA A 121 -10.65 -36.80 -2.57
N ALA A 122 -11.22 -37.85 -1.96
CA ALA A 122 -10.87 -38.30 -0.62
C ALA A 122 -9.44 -38.83 -0.52
N ILE A 123 -9.00 -39.63 -1.50
CA ILE A 123 -7.62 -40.16 -1.55
C ILE A 123 -6.62 -39.01 -1.68
N VAL A 124 -6.85 -38.11 -2.64
CA VAL A 124 -5.97 -36.97 -2.90
C VAL A 124 -5.88 -36.04 -1.69
N ALA A 125 -7.01 -35.76 -1.03
CA ALA A 125 -7.02 -34.93 0.17
C ALA A 125 -6.27 -35.58 1.35
N GLU A 126 -6.32 -36.90 1.50
CA GLU A 126 -5.55 -37.63 2.51
C GLU A 126 -4.05 -37.62 2.20
N GLU A 127 -3.65 -37.76 0.93
CA GLU A 127 -2.25 -37.68 0.50
C GLU A 127 -1.64 -36.29 0.73
N ILE A 128 -2.40 -35.22 0.47
CA ILE A 128 -1.98 -33.83 0.73
C ILE A 128 -2.01 -33.52 2.24
N GLY A 129 -2.95 -34.12 2.95
CA GLY A 129 -3.22 -33.88 4.37
C GLY A 129 -4.11 -32.66 4.61
N PHE A 130 -5.08 -32.79 5.51
CA PHE A 130 -6.01 -31.72 5.88
C PHE A 130 -5.35 -30.56 6.67
N PRO A 131 -5.93 -29.34 6.65
CA PRO A 131 -7.02 -28.91 5.78
C PRO A 131 -6.57 -28.76 4.31
N VAL A 132 -7.51 -28.97 3.38
CA VAL A 132 -7.30 -28.80 1.93
C VAL A 132 -8.32 -27.82 1.34
N MET A 133 -7.98 -27.21 0.20
CA MET A 133 -8.85 -26.34 -0.57
C MET A 133 -9.21 -27.01 -1.89
N LEU A 134 -10.49 -27.23 -2.12
CA LEU A 134 -11.05 -27.57 -3.43
C LEU A 134 -11.16 -26.27 -4.24
N LYS A 135 -10.68 -26.26 -5.48
CA LYS A 135 -10.76 -25.12 -6.39
C LYS A 135 -11.24 -25.54 -7.77
N ALA A 136 -12.09 -24.74 -8.40
CA ALA A 136 -12.47 -24.91 -9.80
C ALA A 136 -11.30 -24.54 -10.73
N ALA A 137 -11.01 -25.37 -11.75
CA ALA A 137 -9.88 -25.11 -12.66
C ALA A 137 -10.09 -23.86 -13.53
N SER A 138 -11.35 -23.61 -13.91
CA SER A 138 -11.76 -22.44 -14.69
C SER A 138 -12.30 -21.29 -13.82
N GLY A 139 -12.11 -21.36 -12.49
CA GLY A 139 -12.67 -20.40 -11.54
C GLY A 139 -11.75 -19.23 -11.19
N GLY A 140 -12.33 -18.04 -11.04
CA GLY A 140 -11.66 -16.82 -10.55
C GLY A 140 -12.53 -16.04 -9.56
N GLY A 141 -11.91 -15.22 -8.71
CA GLY A 141 -12.61 -14.28 -7.82
C GLY A 141 -13.41 -14.92 -6.68
N GLY A 142 -12.91 -16.00 -6.05
CA GLY A 142 -13.57 -16.58 -4.87
C GLY A 142 -14.59 -17.69 -5.15
N LYS A 143 -15.11 -17.77 -6.37
CA LYS A 143 -16.19 -18.70 -6.75
C LYS A 143 -15.67 -20.11 -7.00
N GLY A 144 -16.41 -21.11 -6.51
CA GLY A 144 -16.04 -22.53 -6.64
C GLY A 144 -14.87 -22.97 -5.76
N MET A 145 -14.58 -22.25 -4.67
CA MET A 145 -13.58 -22.64 -3.67
C MET A 145 -14.22 -23.15 -2.38
N ARG A 146 -13.72 -24.24 -1.80
CA ARG A 146 -14.18 -24.80 -0.52
C ARG A 146 -13.02 -25.31 0.32
N ILE A 147 -12.96 -24.84 1.57
CA ILE A 147 -12.07 -25.39 2.58
C ILE A 147 -12.69 -26.67 3.12
N VAL A 148 -11.87 -27.71 3.23
CA VAL A 148 -12.24 -29.01 3.78
C VAL A 148 -11.28 -29.32 4.91
N ASN A 149 -11.80 -29.43 6.12
CA ASN A 149 -10.99 -29.66 7.32
C ASN A 149 -10.84 -31.15 7.66
N SER A 150 -11.72 -31.98 7.12
CA SER A 150 -11.75 -33.41 7.43
C SER A 150 -12.34 -34.24 6.29
N LYS A 151 -12.06 -35.55 6.29
CA LYS A 151 -12.61 -36.51 5.32
C LYS A 151 -14.15 -36.47 5.24
N LYS A 152 -14.83 -36.20 6.36
CA LYS A 152 -16.30 -36.17 6.43
C LYS A 152 -16.92 -35.03 5.63
N GLU A 153 -16.17 -33.95 5.41
CA GLU A 153 -16.63 -32.76 4.69
C GLU A 153 -16.48 -32.88 3.17
N ILE A 154 -15.67 -33.83 2.68
CA ILE A 154 -15.29 -33.93 1.25
C ILE A 154 -16.49 -34.12 0.34
N GLU A 155 -17.41 -35.02 0.67
CA GLU A 155 -18.54 -35.36 -0.20
C GLU A 155 -19.44 -34.15 -0.48
N LEU A 156 -19.81 -33.44 0.58
CA LEU A 156 -20.60 -32.20 0.51
C LEU A 156 -19.82 -31.09 -0.21
N ALA A 157 -18.55 -30.89 0.15
CA ALA A 157 -17.73 -29.82 -0.41
C ALA A 157 -17.46 -30.02 -1.90
N PHE A 158 -17.13 -31.24 -2.33
CA PHE A 158 -16.88 -31.58 -3.73
C PHE A 158 -18.14 -31.40 -4.57
N THR A 159 -19.27 -31.94 -4.12
CA THR A 159 -20.55 -31.81 -4.85
C THR A 159 -20.97 -30.34 -4.98
N SER A 160 -20.81 -29.56 -3.90
CA SER A 160 -21.11 -28.12 -3.92
C SER A 160 -20.19 -27.35 -4.87
N ALA A 161 -18.87 -27.58 -4.79
CA ALA A 161 -17.88 -26.89 -5.61
C ALA A 161 -18.05 -27.20 -7.10
N THR A 162 -18.25 -28.47 -7.47
CA THR A 162 -18.50 -28.90 -8.85
C THR A 162 -19.75 -28.25 -9.43
N ASN A 163 -20.87 -28.28 -8.69
CA ASN A 163 -22.13 -27.67 -9.14
C ASN A 163 -22.01 -26.15 -9.33
N GLU A 164 -21.27 -25.47 -8.46
CA GLU A 164 -21.02 -24.03 -8.58
C GLU A 164 -20.13 -23.73 -9.78
N ALA A 165 -19.10 -24.55 -10.02
CA ALA A 165 -18.18 -24.42 -11.14
C ALA A 165 -18.87 -24.64 -12.49
N GLU A 166 -19.70 -25.68 -12.60
CA GLU A 166 -20.51 -25.94 -13.81
C GLU A 166 -21.46 -24.79 -14.13
N LYS A 167 -22.17 -24.26 -13.13
CA LYS A 167 -23.10 -23.15 -13.31
C LYS A 167 -22.41 -21.84 -13.69
N SER A 168 -21.25 -21.58 -13.09
CA SER A 168 -20.56 -20.30 -13.23
C SER A 168 -19.64 -20.26 -14.46
N PHE A 169 -18.99 -21.38 -14.78
CA PHE A 169 -17.89 -21.43 -15.73
C PHE A 169 -18.10 -22.46 -16.86
N LYS A 170 -19.23 -23.18 -16.88
CA LYS A 170 -19.53 -24.28 -17.82
C LYS A 170 -18.46 -25.39 -17.81
N ASP A 171 -17.67 -25.45 -16.74
CA ASP A 171 -16.63 -26.44 -16.50
C ASP A 171 -16.65 -26.82 -15.01
N GLY A 172 -17.02 -28.07 -14.74
CA GLY A 172 -17.07 -28.66 -13.39
C GLY A 172 -15.74 -29.24 -12.92
N SER A 173 -14.62 -28.98 -13.62
CA SER A 173 -13.33 -29.51 -13.22
C SER A 173 -12.85 -28.89 -11.91
N ILE A 174 -12.60 -29.76 -10.92
CA ILE A 174 -12.08 -29.39 -9.60
C ILE A 174 -10.68 -29.98 -9.43
N PHE A 175 -9.79 -29.20 -8.81
CA PHE A 175 -8.48 -29.61 -8.33
C PHE A 175 -8.36 -29.36 -6.82
N ILE A 176 -7.41 -30.02 -6.15
CA ILE A 176 -7.21 -29.94 -4.69
C ILE A 176 -5.80 -29.44 -4.40
N GLU A 177 -5.69 -28.43 -3.56
CA GLU A 177 -4.43 -27.91 -3.02
C GLU A 177 -4.46 -27.93 -1.48
N LYS A 178 -3.28 -27.89 -0.86
CA LYS A 178 -3.16 -27.66 0.57
C LYS A 178 -3.79 -26.33 0.93
N TYR A 179 -4.62 -26.31 1.97
CA TYR A 179 -5.08 -25.05 2.54
C TYR A 179 -4.03 -24.53 3.52
N ILE A 180 -3.56 -23.31 3.28
CA ILE A 180 -2.61 -22.65 4.17
C ILE A 180 -3.40 -21.77 5.12
N GLU A 181 -3.37 -22.12 6.40
CA GLU A 181 -4.02 -21.35 7.46
C GLU A 181 -3.25 -20.07 7.75
N LEU A 182 -3.99 -18.98 7.96
CA LEU A 182 -3.46 -17.63 8.25
C LEU A 182 -2.25 -17.28 7.36
N PRO A 183 -2.40 -17.37 6.03
CA PRO A 183 -1.28 -17.24 5.13
C PRO A 183 -0.72 -15.83 5.18
N ARG A 184 0.61 -15.72 5.23
CA ARG A 184 1.32 -14.48 4.95
C ARG A 184 1.70 -14.41 3.50
N HIS A 185 1.60 -13.23 2.92
CA HIS A 185 2.05 -12.96 1.57
C HIS A 185 3.44 -12.35 1.67
N ILE A 186 4.46 -13.12 1.31
CA ILE A 186 5.85 -12.70 1.31
C ILE A 186 6.37 -12.76 -0.11
N GLU A 187 7.10 -11.75 -0.52
CA GLU A 187 7.63 -11.69 -1.87
C GLU A 187 9.09 -11.26 -1.89
N ILE A 188 9.86 -11.72 -2.86
CA ILE A 188 11.30 -11.46 -2.97
C ILE A 188 11.55 -10.62 -4.21
N GLN A 189 12.18 -9.46 -4.01
CA GLN A 189 12.66 -8.64 -5.12
C GLN A 189 13.87 -9.31 -5.76
N ILE A 190 13.79 -9.57 -7.07
CA ILE A 190 14.93 -9.99 -7.88
C ILE A 190 15.30 -8.90 -8.88
N ILE A 191 16.58 -8.81 -9.21
CA ILE A 191 17.08 -8.04 -10.33
C ILE A 191 18.18 -8.82 -11.06
N ALA A 192 18.15 -8.79 -12.39
CA ALA A 192 19.06 -9.56 -13.22
C ALA A 192 19.58 -8.75 -14.42
N ASP A 193 20.84 -8.95 -14.78
CA ASP A 193 21.42 -8.39 -16.02
C ASP A 193 21.41 -9.40 -17.18
N LYS A 194 21.74 -8.91 -18.38
CA LYS A 194 21.85 -9.72 -19.61
C LYS A 194 23.04 -10.69 -19.60
N TYR A 195 23.87 -10.68 -18.54
CA TYR A 195 25.09 -11.48 -18.39
C TYR A 195 24.92 -12.65 -17.42
N GLY A 196 23.71 -12.85 -16.89
CA GLY A 196 23.36 -13.96 -16.01
C GLY A 196 23.65 -13.71 -14.52
N ASN A 197 23.99 -12.46 -14.14
CA ASN A 197 24.02 -12.08 -12.73
C ASN A 197 22.59 -11.85 -12.25
N ILE A 198 22.22 -12.48 -11.12
CA ILE A 198 20.88 -12.38 -10.53
C ILE A 198 21.06 -12.17 -9.03
N VAL A 199 20.43 -11.11 -8.51
CA VAL A 199 20.55 -10.69 -7.11
C VAL A 199 19.17 -10.54 -6.50
N CYS A 200 19.02 -10.98 -5.25
CA CYS A 200 17.84 -10.74 -4.43
C CYS A 200 18.06 -9.51 -3.53
N LEU A 201 17.10 -8.58 -3.51
CA LEU A 201 17.22 -7.29 -2.81
C LEU A 201 16.47 -7.22 -1.47
N GLY A 202 16.05 -8.36 -0.92
CA GLY A 202 15.17 -8.37 0.26
C GLY A 202 13.82 -9.01 -0.03
N GLU A 203 13.12 -9.36 1.04
CA GLU A 203 11.71 -9.70 1.02
C GLU A 203 10.83 -8.54 1.46
N ARG A 204 9.59 -8.52 0.98
CA ARG A 204 8.52 -7.64 1.46
C ARG A 204 7.39 -8.48 2.05
N GLU A 205 6.83 -8.00 3.15
CA GLU A 205 5.62 -8.51 3.79
C GLU A 205 4.42 -7.71 3.27
N CYS A 206 3.62 -8.33 2.42
CA CYS A 206 2.48 -7.71 1.75
C CYS A 206 1.16 -8.30 2.25
N SER A 207 1.13 -8.73 3.52
CA SER A 207 0.01 -9.47 4.12
C SER A 207 -1.22 -8.61 4.42
N ILE A 208 -1.10 -7.28 4.50
CA ILE A 208 -2.26 -6.41 4.73
C ILE A 208 -2.97 -6.14 3.40
N GLN A 209 -4.06 -6.89 3.18
CA GLN A 209 -4.78 -6.94 1.91
C GLN A 209 -6.29 -6.81 2.09
N ARG A 210 -6.94 -6.19 1.10
CA ARG A 210 -8.40 -6.16 0.93
C ARG A 210 -8.76 -6.78 -0.40
N ASN A 211 -9.64 -7.79 -0.41
CA ASN A 211 -10.04 -8.48 -1.64
C ASN A 211 -8.83 -8.92 -2.51
N ASN A 212 -7.76 -9.38 -1.85
CA ASN A 212 -6.48 -9.75 -2.46
C ASN A 212 -5.68 -8.60 -3.11
N GLN A 213 -6.07 -7.35 -2.87
CA GLN A 213 -5.27 -6.17 -3.22
C GLN A 213 -4.44 -5.72 -2.02
N LYS A 214 -3.14 -5.48 -2.25
CA LYS A 214 -2.21 -4.99 -1.23
C LYS A 214 -2.54 -3.52 -0.92
N ILE A 215 -2.58 -3.18 0.36
CA ILE A 215 -2.87 -1.81 0.85
C ILE A 215 -1.67 -1.21 1.58
N MET A 216 -0.88 -2.08 2.23
CA MET A 216 0.29 -1.72 3.01
C MET A 216 1.31 -2.84 2.90
N GLU A 217 2.57 -2.44 2.76
CA GLU A 217 3.72 -3.32 2.59
C GLU A 217 4.86 -2.88 3.52
N GLU A 218 5.56 -3.85 4.11
CA GLU A 218 6.72 -3.56 4.95
C GLU A 218 7.94 -4.44 4.60
N THR A 219 9.14 -3.91 4.85
CA THR A 219 10.39 -4.65 4.68
C THR A 219 11.41 -4.27 5.77
N PRO A 220 12.28 -5.20 6.19
CA PRO A 220 12.15 -6.66 6.00
C PRO A 220 10.88 -7.20 6.68
N SER A 221 10.47 -8.42 6.34
CA SER A 221 9.35 -9.07 7.02
C SER A 221 9.71 -9.30 8.50
N PRO A 222 8.84 -8.92 9.46
CA PRO A 222 9.08 -9.22 10.87
C PRO A 222 8.91 -10.71 11.22
N PHE A 223 8.45 -11.53 10.26
CA PHE A 223 8.16 -12.95 10.45
C PHE A 223 9.24 -13.87 9.88
N ILE A 224 9.93 -13.44 8.83
CA ILE A 224 10.91 -14.28 8.14
C ILE A 224 12.27 -14.22 8.83
N SER A 225 12.73 -15.39 9.28
CA SER A 225 14.08 -15.58 9.81
C SER A 225 15.13 -15.48 8.70
N GLU A 226 16.37 -15.14 9.07
CA GLU A 226 17.49 -15.10 8.12
C GLU A 226 17.73 -16.44 7.43
N GLU A 227 17.59 -17.55 8.16
CA GLU A 227 17.73 -18.89 7.58
C GLU A 227 16.69 -19.15 6.48
N VAL A 228 15.43 -18.77 6.72
CA VAL A 228 14.36 -18.94 5.73
C VAL A 228 14.55 -17.98 4.55
N ARG A 229 14.95 -16.73 4.81
CA ARG A 229 15.28 -15.75 3.77
C ARG A 229 16.32 -16.29 2.78
N GLN A 230 17.41 -16.87 3.28
CA GLN A 230 18.44 -17.47 2.42
C GLN A 230 17.92 -18.66 1.61
N LYS A 231 17.04 -19.50 2.19
CA LYS A 231 16.37 -20.59 1.44
C LYS A 231 15.48 -20.04 0.33
N MET A 232 14.75 -18.95 0.58
CA MET A 232 13.92 -18.29 -0.41
C MET A 232 14.78 -17.71 -1.55
N TYR A 233 15.90 -17.04 -1.24
CA TYR A 233 16.81 -16.49 -2.25
C TYR A 233 17.36 -17.56 -3.19
N VAL A 234 17.80 -18.71 -2.66
CA VAL A 234 18.28 -19.83 -3.48
C VAL A 234 17.21 -20.28 -4.48
N GLN A 235 15.95 -20.37 -4.04
CA GLN A 235 14.84 -20.76 -4.91
C GLN A 235 14.49 -19.67 -5.93
N CYS A 236 14.51 -18.40 -5.55
CA CYS A 236 14.24 -17.28 -6.46
C CYS A 236 15.30 -17.20 -7.57
N VAL A 237 16.59 -17.31 -7.22
CA VAL A 237 17.69 -17.31 -8.19
C VAL A 237 17.60 -18.55 -9.10
N SER A 238 17.24 -19.72 -8.56
CA SER A 238 17.05 -20.95 -9.35
C SER A 238 15.93 -20.76 -10.38
N LEU A 239 14.78 -20.22 -9.97
CA LEU A 239 13.65 -19.94 -10.84
C LEU A 239 14.00 -18.92 -11.93
N ALA A 240 14.62 -17.81 -11.53
CA ALA A 240 15.03 -16.75 -12.44
C ALA A 240 15.99 -17.27 -13.52
N LYS A 241 16.95 -18.15 -13.15
CA LYS A 241 17.84 -18.81 -14.12
C LYS A 241 17.08 -19.76 -15.05
N GLN A 242 16.14 -20.54 -14.51
CA GLN A 242 15.36 -21.51 -15.29
C GLN A 242 14.53 -20.83 -16.39
N VAL A 243 13.95 -19.66 -16.12
CA VAL A 243 13.13 -18.91 -17.09
C VAL A 243 13.91 -17.87 -17.89
N GLY A 244 15.23 -17.79 -17.72
CA GLY A 244 16.07 -16.81 -18.41
C GLY A 244 15.75 -15.35 -18.05
N TYR A 245 15.43 -15.08 -16.77
CA TYR A 245 14.96 -13.78 -16.31
C TYR A 245 15.99 -12.66 -16.48
N PHE A 246 15.50 -11.46 -16.80
CA PHE A 246 16.26 -10.23 -16.99
C PHE A 246 15.45 -9.03 -16.46
N SER A 247 16.12 -7.94 -16.05
CA SER A 247 15.54 -6.74 -15.43
C SER A 247 15.05 -7.00 -14.00
N ALA A 248 14.18 -6.13 -13.45
CA ALA A 248 13.58 -6.31 -12.14
C ALA A 248 12.33 -7.19 -12.21
N GLY A 249 12.08 -7.94 -11.15
CA GLY A 249 10.88 -8.75 -10.98
C GLY A 249 10.67 -9.17 -9.54
N THR A 250 9.55 -9.80 -9.27
CA THR A 250 9.24 -10.27 -7.92
C THR A 250 8.72 -11.69 -7.94
N VAL A 251 9.26 -12.53 -7.08
CA VAL A 251 8.75 -13.88 -6.84
C VAL A 251 7.88 -13.86 -5.58
N GLU A 252 6.59 -14.16 -5.72
CA GLU A 252 5.63 -14.14 -4.62
C GLU A 252 5.45 -15.54 -3.99
N PHE A 253 5.28 -15.57 -2.68
CA PHE A 253 5.08 -16.77 -1.88
C PHE A 253 3.93 -16.60 -0.90
N VAL A 254 3.20 -17.70 -0.68
CA VAL A 254 2.45 -17.86 0.57
C VAL A 254 3.35 -18.53 1.58
N VAL A 255 3.39 -17.98 2.80
CA VAL A 255 4.13 -18.54 3.93
C VAL A 255 3.15 -18.92 5.03
N ASP A 256 3.27 -20.14 5.53
CA ASP A 256 2.48 -20.64 6.66
C ASP A 256 3.06 -20.20 8.02
N LYS A 257 2.36 -20.52 9.10
CA LYS A 257 2.75 -20.18 10.48
C LYS A 257 4.10 -20.75 10.91
N ASP A 258 4.57 -21.82 10.26
CA ASP A 258 5.80 -22.54 10.56
C ASP A 258 6.96 -22.11 9.62
N GLN A 259 6.76 -21.01 8.87
CA GLN A 259 7.68 -20.48 7.85
C GLN A 259 7.93 -21.42 6.65
N ASN A 260 7.05 -22.39 6.39
CA ASN A 260 7.08 -23.08 5.11
C ASN A 260 6.49 -22.16 4.04
N PHE A 261 7.25 -21.96 2.98
CA PHE A 261 6.91 -21.04 1.90
C PHE A 261 6.63 -21.79 0.60
N TYR A 262 5.64 -21.31 -0.14
CA TYR A 262 5.12 -21.93 -1.35
C TYR A 262 4.92 -20.88 -2.43
N PHE A 263 5.51 -21.12 -3.60
CA PHE A 263 5.44 -20.26 -4.77
C PHE A 263 4.00 -20.01 -5.21
N LEU A 264 3.68 -18.73 -5.44
CA LEU A 264 2.44 -18.26 -6.02
C LEU A 264 2.60 -17.93 -7.49
N GLU A 265 3.39 -16.91 -7.78
CA GLU A 265 3.57 -16.33 -9.10
C GLU A 265 4.87 -15.50 -9.18
N VAL A 266 5.23 -15.12 -10.40
CA VAL A 266 6.29 -14.14 -10.68
C VAL A 266 5.62 -12.93 -11.32
N ASN A 267 5.80 -11.76 -10.72
CA ASN A 267 5.46 -10.49 -11.36
C ASN A 267 6.66 -10.08 -12.21
N THR A 268 6.50 -10.06 -13.53
CA THR A 268 7.61 -9.86 -14.47
C THR A 268 7.84 -8.38 -14.80
N ARG A 269 7.78 -7.55 -13.76
CA ARG A 269 7.77 -6.09 -13.84
C ARG A 269 8.13 -5.48 -12.49
N LEU A 270 8.31 -4.16 -12.49
CA LEU A 270 8.32 -3.37 -11.26
C LEU A 270 7.00 -3.55 -10.50
N GLN A 271 7.06 -3.47 -9.17
CA GLN A 271 5.88 -3.46 -8.31
C GLN A 271 5.71 -2.08 -7.65
N VAL A 272 4.50 -1.80 -7.18
CA VAL A 272 4.15 -0.49 -6.59
C VAL A 272 5.00 -0.23 -5.35
N GLU A 273 5.19 -1.28 -4.56
CA GLU A 273 5.90 -1.38 -3.29
C GLU A 273 7.43 -1.51 -3.41
N HIS A 274 8.02 -1.29 -4.60
CA HIS A 274 9.49 -1.27 -4.73
C HIS A 274 10.20 -0.23 -3.83
N PRO A 275 9.64 0.96 -3.50
CA PRO A 275 10.37 1.98 -2.74
C PRO A 275 10.78 1.52 -1.34
N VAL A 276 10.00 0.63 -0.69
CA VAL A 276 10.41 0.13 0.64
C VAL A 276 11.73 -0.65 0.54
N THR A 277 11.92 -1.38 -0.55
CA THR A 277 13.17 -2.11 -0.83
C THR A 277 14.32 -1.15 -1.13
N GLU A 278 14.06 -0.09 -1.91
CA GLU A 278 15.06 0.94 -2.19
C GLU A 278 15.55 1.62 -0.91
N PHE A 279 14.65 1.95 0.03
CA PHE A 279 15.02 2.55 1.31
C PHE A 279 15.98 1.69 2.14
N ILE A 280 15.71 0.39 2.26
CA ILE A 280 16.52 -0.46 3.15
C ILE A 280 17.83 -0.93 2.50
N THR A 281 17.91 -0.93 1.16
CA THR A 281 19.09 -1.35 0.39
C THR A 281 19.96 -0.20 -0.10
N GLY A 282 19.39 1.00 -0.27
CA GLY A 282 20.03 2.13 -0.93
C GLY A 282 20.19 1.97 -2.44
N ILE A 283 19.49 1.01 -3.06
CA ILE A 283 19.57 0.73 -4.50
C ILE A 283 18.33 1.29 -5.19
N ASP A 284 18.53 2.15 -6.17
CA ASP A 284 17.48 2.62 -7.08
C ASP A 284 17.19 1.52 -8.12
N ILE A 285 16.05 0.86 -7.98
CA ILE A 285 15.66 -0.30 -8.79
C ILE A 285 15.34 0.15 -10.21
N VAL A 286 14.71 1.32 -10.39
CA VAL A 286 14.33 1.85 -11.70
C VAL A 286 15.58 2.26 -12.49
N GLU A 287 16.56 2.89 -11.84
CA GLU A 287 17.87 3.19 -12.44
C GLU A 287 18.55 1.90 -12.93
N GLU A 288 18.58 0.85 -12.11
CA GLU A 288 19.20 -0.43 -12.49
C GLU A 288 18.44 -1.13 -13.62
N MET A 289 17.11 -1.05 -13.66
CA MET A 289 16.32 -1.55 -14.79
C MET A 289 16.75 -0.86 -16.11
N ILE A 290 16.91 0.46 -16.09
CA ILE A 290 17.34 1.22 -17.28
C ILE A 290 18.78 0.85 -17.67
N ARG A 291 19.71 0.86 -16.72
CA ARG A 291 21.13 0.52 -16.95
C ARG A 291 21.31 -0.87 -17.56
N THR A 292 20.64 -1.87 -16.97
CA THR A 292 20.72 -3.24 -17.45
C THR A 292 20.05 -3.41 -18.83
N SER A 293 19.02 -2.61 -19.14
CA SER A 293 18.44 -2.51 -20.50
C SER A 293 19.46 -1.98 -21.51
N CYS A 294 20.20 -0.94 -21.14
CA CYS A 294 21.32 -0.39 -21.93
C CYS A 294 22.51 -1.35 -22.08
N GLY A 295 22.45 -2.55 -21.50
CA GLY A 295 23.51 -3.56 -21.60
C GLY A 295 24.62 -3.37 -20.57
N GLU A 296 24.41 -2.58 -19.51
CA GLU A 296 25.34 -2.55 -18.38
C GLU A 296 25.19 -3.82 -17.52
N LYS A 297 26.27 -4.18 -16.82
CA LYS A 297 26.24 -5.22 -15.77
C LYS A 297 25.69 -4.60 -14.49
N LEU A 298 25.07 -5.43 -13.64
CA LEU A 298 24.73 -4.98 -12.28
C LEU A 298 25.98 -4.50 -11.55
N ARG A 299 25.86 -3.37 -10.84
CA ARG A 299 26.97 -2.71 -10.12
C ARG A 299 27.36 -3.42 -8.82
N PHE A 300 26.63 -4.46 -8.45
CA PHE A 300 26.74 -5.17 -7.19
C PHE A 300 26.51 -6.68 -7.38
N ASN A 301 26.93 -7.45 -6.39
CA ASN A 301 26.62 -8.87 -6.25
C ASN A 301 25.83 -9.12 -4.96
N GLN A 302 25.40 -10.37 -4.74
CA GLN A 302 24.57 -10.72 -3.60
C GLN A 302 25.20 -10.40 -2.23
N ASN A 303 26.53 -10.44 -2.11
CA ASN A 303 27.23 -10.16 -0.85
C ASN A 303 27.33 -8.65 -0.54
N ASP A 304 27.10 -7.79 -1.53
CA ASP A 304 27.11 -6.33 -1.33
C ASP A 304 25.78 -5.83 -0.76
N ILE A 305 24.71 -6.62 -0.90
CA ILE A 305 23.36 -6.25 -0.47
C ILE A 305 23.28 -6.29 1.05
N LYS A 306 22.91 -5.15 1.64
CA LYS A 306 22.66 -5.01 3.08
C LYS A 306 21.25 -4.51 3.30
N LEU A 307 20.49 -5.24 4.11
CA LEU A 307 19.17 -4.81 4.56
C LEU A 307 19.37 -4.03 5.86
N THR A 308 19.20 -2.71 5.81
CA THR A 308 19.39 -1.83 6.97
C THR A 308 18.09 -1.15 7.35
N GLY A 309 17.75 -1.15 8.64
CA GLY A 309 16.52 -0.53 9.12
C GLY A 309 15.25 -1.29 8.73
N SER A 310 14.14 -0.56 8.67
CA SER A 310 12.84 -1.05 8.23
C SER A 310 12.10 0.06 7.49
N ALA A 311 11.35 -0.29 6.46
CA ALA A 311 10.53 0.64 5.71
C ALA A 311 9.10 0.12 5.55
N ILE A 312 8.15 1.05 5.50
CA ILE A 312 6.72 0.81 5.38
C ILE A 312 6.17 1.72 4.28
N GLU A 313 5.37 1.15 3.37
CA GLU A 313 4.60 1.88 2.36
C GLU A 313 3.10 1.77 2.68
N SER A 314 2.39 2.88 2.52
CA SER A 314 0.93 2.95 2.61
C SER A 314 0.34 3.55 1.34
N ARG A 315 -0.66 2.89 0.77
CA ARG A 315 -1.35 3.37 -0.43
C ARG A 315 -2.57 4.20 -0.07
N ILE A 316 -2.47 5.52 -0.25
CA ILE A 316 -3.62 6.41 -0.14
C ILE A 316 -4.43 6.29 -1.41
N CYS A 317 -5.68 5.86 -1.28
CA CYS A 317 -6.63 5.68 -2.37
C CYS A 317 -7.89 6.53 -2.14
N ALA A 318 -8.45 7.03 -3.23
CA ALA A 318 -9.75 7.69 -3.27
C ALA A 318 -10.87 6.66 -3.13
N GLU A 319 -11.02 6.07 -1.95
CA GLU A 319 -12.05 5.10 -1.60
C GLU A 319 -12.70 5.50 -0.27
N ASP A 320 -13.94 5.07 -0.01
CA ASP A 320 -14.63 5.27 1.27
C ASP A 320 -14.64 3.96 2.10
N PRO A 321 -13.73 3.78 3.09
CA PRO A 321 -13.67 2.56 3.90
C PRO A 321 -14.96 2.25 4.67
N SER A 322 -15.75 3.29 5.01
CA SER A 322 -17.04 3.13 5.69
C SER A 322 -18.14 2.56 4.80
N LYS A 323 -17.98 2.71 3.48
CA LYS A 323 -18.89 2.17 2.46
C LYS A 323 -18.25 1.03 1.67
N LYS A 324 -17.54 0.14 2.39
CA LYS A 324 -16.87 -1.03 1.80
C LYS A 324 -15.86 -0.66 0.71
N PHE A 325 -15.14 0.45 0.92
CA PHE A 325 -14.11 0.96 0.00
C PHE A 325 -14.68 1.26 -1.39
N PHE A 326 -15.86 1.90 -1.42
CA PHE A 326 -16.43 2.34 -2.69
C PHE A 326 -15.53 3.44 -3.29
N PRO A 327 -15.16 3.38 -4.59
CA PRO A 327 -14.32 4.40 -5.20
C PRO A 327 -14.96 5.79 -5.16
N SER A 328 -14.14 6.80 -4.97
CA SER A 328 -14.49 8.21 -4.86
C SER A 328 -13.91 8.96 -6.04
N SER A 329 -14.76 9.38 -6.96
CA SER A 329 -14.36 10.20 -8.11
C SER A 329 -14.72 11.65 -7.88
N GLY A 330 -13.92 12.56 -8.43
CA GLY A 330 -14.13 13.99 -8.28
C GLY A 330 -12.84 14.78 -8.29
N ARG A 331 -12.96 16.09 -8.02
CA ARG A 331 -11.82 17.00 -8.02
C ARG A 331 -11.21 17.09 -6.62
N ILE A 332 -9.90 16.90 -6.53
CA ILE A 332 -9.12 17.21 -5.34
C ILE A 332 -9.08 18.73 -5.20
N LYS A 333 -9.67 19.28 -4.14
CA LYS A 333 -9.72 20.73 -3.88
C LYS A 333 -8.49 21.20 -3.14
N TYR A 334 -8.12 20.45 -2.11
CA TYR A 334 -6.93 20.67 -1.30
C TYR A 334 -6.17 19.36 -1.18
N TYR A 335 -4.86 19.47 -1.29
CA TYR A 335 -3.93 18.37 -1.10
C TYR A 335 -2.71 18.90 -0.37
N ASP A 336 -2.55 18.45 0.86
CA ASP A 336 -1.41 18.75 1.72
C ASP A 336 -0.77 17.43 2.14
N LYS A 337 0.56 17.42 2.26
CA LYS A 337 1.35 16.22 2.52
C LYS A 337 2.60 16.59 3.32
N PRO A 338 3.19 15.64 4.08
CA PRO A 338 4.46 15.89 4.76
C PRO A 338 5.57 16.24 3.77
N ASP A 339 6.52 17.05 4.22
CA ASP A 339 7.74 17.34 3.46
C ASP A 339 8.60 16.08 3.32
N GLU A 340 9.05 15.81 2.09
CA GLU A 340 9.97 14.72 1.81
C GLU A 340 11.34 14.97 2.42
N ASN A 341 11.93 13.91 2.97
CA ASN A 341 13.24 13.93 3.63
C ASN A 341 13.85 12.52 3.60
N ASP A 342 15.03 12.35 4.21
CA ASP A 342 15.76 11.07 4.26
C ASP A 342 14.94 9.89 4.83
N TYR A 343 13.82 10.15 5.50
CA TYR A 343 12.99 9.16 6.19
C TYR A 343 11.55 9.10 5.70
N VAL A 344 11.11 10.05 4.88
CA VAL A 344 9.74 10.15 4.35
C VAL A 344 9.82 10.47 2.87
N ARG A 345 9.24 9.61 2.04
CA ARG A 345 9.12 9.77 0.59
C ARG A 345 7.65 9.73 0.21
N ILE A 346 7.24 10.60 -0.70
CA ILE A 346 5.88 10.67 -1.20
C ILE A 346 5.87 10.55 -2.72
N ASP A 347 5.43 9.41 -3.22
CA ASP A 347 5.22 9.21 -4.65
C ASP A 347 3.73 9.46 -4.96
N ASP A 348 3.40 10.59 -5.59
CA ASP A 348 2.03 10.93 -5.99
C ASP A 348 1.86 11.18 -7.49
N GLY A 349 0.68 10.82 -8.00
CA GLY A 349 0.29 11.04 -9.40
C GLY A 349 -0.65 12.24 -9.59
N VAL A 350 -0.98 12.94 -8.50
CA VAL A 350 -2.03 13.96 -8.44
C VAL A 350 -1.56 15.21 -7.70
N ALA A 351 -2.26 16.33 -7.92
CA ALA A 351 -2.03 17.59 -7.24
C ALA A 351 -3.38 18.23 -6.85
N ALA A 352 -3.33 19.31 -6.07
CA ALA A 352 -4.51 20.15 -5.88
C ALA A 352 -5.07 20.60 -7.25
N GLY A 353 -6.36 20.39 -7.46
CA GLY A 353 -7.03 20.62 -8.74
C GLY A 353 -7.12 19.40 -9.66
N SER A 354 -6.38 18.30 -9.41
CA SER A 354 -6.48 17.06 -10.18
C SER A 354 -7.87 16.43 -10.08
N GLU A 355 -8.25 15.69 -11.11
CA GLU A 355 -9.52 14.97 -11.18
C GLU A 355 -9.27 13.46 -11.04
N ILE A 356 -9.85 12.85 -10.02
CA ILE A 356 -9.89 11.39 -9.87
C ILE A 356 -11.02 10.88 -10.75
N SER A 357 -10.65 10.27 -11.87
CA SER A 357 -11.59 9.72 -12.84
C SER A 357 -12.11 8.34 -12.44
N THR A 358 -13.15 7.86 -13.11
CA THR A 358 -13.64 6.48 -12.98
C THR A 358 -12.91 5.49 -13.91
N PHE A 359 -11.97 5.96 -14.74
CA PHE A 359 -11.34 5.15 -15.78
C PHE A 359 -10.10 4.40 -15.29
N TYR A 360 -9.45 4.90 -14.23
CA TYR A 360 -8.16 4.40 -13.73
C TYR A 360 -8.23 4.04 -12.25
N ASP A 361 -7.09 3.57 -11.72
CA ASP A 361 -6.94 3.29 -10.31
C ASP A 361 -7.23 4.53 -9.45
N SER A 362 -7.81 4.31 -8.27
CA SER A 362 -8.13 5.35 -7.29
C SER A 362 -6.92 5.84 -6.48
N MET A 363 -5.72 5.26 -6.67
CA MET A 363 -4.52 5.62 -5.92
C MET A 363 -4.14 7.09 -6.12
N ILE A 364 -4.02 7.82 -5.00
CA ILE A 364 -3.65 9.23 -4.93
C ILE A 364 -2.14 9.34 -4.72
N ALA A 365 -1.64 8.66 -3.69
CA ALA A 365 -0.24 8.76 -3.25
C ALA A 365 0.21 7.48 -2.56
N LYS A 366 1.51 7.23 -2.61
CA LYS A 366 2.19 6.26 -1.75
C LYS A 366 2.96 7.05 -0.69
N VAL A 367 2.71 6.73 0.57
CA VAL A 367 3.45 7.30 1.71
C VAL A 367 4.44 6.25 2.18
N ILE A 368 5.72 6.51 1.96
CA ILE A 368 6.79 5.57 2.30
C ILE A 368 7.64 6.17 3.41
N THR A 369 7.87 5.40 4.46
CA THR A 369 8.71 5.82 5.58
C THR A 369 9.77 4.78 5.89
N TYR A 370 10.91 5.26 6.37
CA TYR A 370 12.03 4.45 6.83
C TYR A 370 12.27 4.69 8.32
N GLY A 371 12.76 3.70 9.06
CA GLY A 371 13.23 3.81 10.44
C GLY A 371 14.43 2.90 10.69
N LYS A 372 15.20 3.14 11.76
CA LYS A 372 16.32 2.26 12.15
C LYS A 372 15.85 0.86 12.56
N ASP A 373 14.57 0.75 12.92
CA ASP A 373 13.86 -0.46 13.26
C ASP A 373 12.37 -0.30 12.89
N ARG A 374 11.61 -1.39 12.98
CA ARG A 374 10.18 -1.42 12.65
C ARG A 374 9.36 -0.47 13.52
N VAL A 375 9.72 -0.28 14.79
CA VAL A 375 8.97 0.58 15.71
C VAL A 375 9.07 2.03 15.28
N GLU A 376 10.27 2.47 14.91
CA GLU A 376 10.50 3.81 14.39
C GLU A 376 9.81 4.02 13.03
N ALA A 377 9.84 3.03 12.13
CA ALA A 377 9.11 3.10 10.86
C ALA A 377 7.59 3.25 11.07
N ILE A 378 7.01 2.48 12.02
CA ILE A 378 5.59 2.60 12.40
C ILE A 378 5.28 4.00 12.94
N SER A 379 6.12 4.52 13.83
CA SER A 379 5.91 5.87 14.39
C SER A 379 5.97 6.95 13.30
N ARG A 380 6.86 6.79 12.32
CA ARG A 380 7.02 7.73 11.20
C ARG A 380 5.84 7.66 10.23
N VAL A 381 5.37 6.47 9.86
CA VAL A 381 4.20 6.36 8.97
C VAL A 381 2.93 6.89 9.64
N GLN A 382 2.74 6.65 10.94
CA GLN A 382 1.64 7.25 11.71
C GLN A 382 1.68 8.78 11.64
N LYS A 383 2.86 9.38 11.86
CA LYS A 383 3.02 10.83 11.76
C LYS A 383 2.79 11.34 10.33
N ALA A 384 3.39 10.70 9.33
CA ALA A 384 3.28 11.10 7.93
C ALA A 384 1.84 11.08 7.43
N LEU A 385 1.07 10.02 7.77
CA LEU A 385 -0.35 9.94 7.43
C LEU A 385 -1.18 11.04 8.12
N SER A 386 -0.86 11.36 9.38
CA SER A 386 -1.57 12.43 10.11
C SER A 386 -1.37 13.82 9.51
N GLU A 387 -0.27 14.03 8.79
CA GLU A 387 0.07 15.27 8.07
C GLU A 387 -0.58 15.32 6.67
N CYS A 388 -1.03 14.20 6.10
CA CYS A 388 -1.70 14.17 4.79
C CYS A 388 -3.14 14.69 4.85
N TYR A 389 -3.46 15.80 4.19
CA TYR A 389 -4.83 16.35 4.07
C TYR A 389 -5.33 16.30 2.63
N ILE A 390 -6.50 15.70 2.43
CA ILE A 390 -7.15 15.63 1.11
C ILE A 390 -8.60 16.05 1.26
N GLU A 391 -9.00 17.10 0.53
CA GLU A 391 -10.39 17.55 0.46
C GLU A 391 -10.92 17.43 -0.98
N GLY A 392 -12.21 17.15 -1.12
CA GLY A 392 -12.92 17.08 -2.41
C GLY A 392 -13.27 15.66 -2.84
N VAL A 393 -12.51 14.67 -2.38
CA VAL A 393 -12.80 13.23 -2.52
C VAL A 393 -12.64 12.53 -1.17
N THR A 394 -13.40 11.46 -0.95
CA THR A 394 -13.19 10.58 0.20
C THR A 394 -11.93 9.74 -0.02
N ASN A 395 -11.25 9.36 1.05
CA ASN A 395 -10.00 8.60 1.00
C ASN A 395 -9.89 7.62 2.17
N ASN A 396 -8.86 6.77 2.13
CA ASN A 396 -8.64 5.71 3.10
C ASN A 396 -7.61 6.04 4.21
N ILE A 397 -7.20 7.30 4.40
CA ILE A 397 -6.15 7.67 5.35
C ILE A 397 -6.49 7.24 6.78
N GLU A 398 -7.70 7.55 7.27
CA GLU A 398 -8.11 7.18 8.63
C GLU A 398 -8.12 5.66 8.85
N PHE A 399 -8.47 4.90 7.81
CA PHE A 399 -8.42 3.45 7.86
C PHE A 399 -6.99 2.94 7.97
N LEU A 400 -6.05 3.49 7.19
CA LEU A 400 -4.63 3.17 7.27
C LEU A 400 -4.08 3.48 8.68
N GLU A 401 -4.37 4.67 9.22
CA GLU A 401 -3.98 5.05 10.58
C GLU A 401 -4.48 4.05 11.61
N SER A 402 -5.73 3.60 11.49
CA SER A 402 -6.29 2.60 12.42
C SER A 402 -5.52 1.27 12.42
N ILE A 403 -5.01 0.84 11.25
CA ILE A 403 -4.18 -0.38 11.15
C ILE A 403 -2.87 -0.19 11.91
N PHE A 404 -2.20 0.95 11.74
CA PHE A 404 -0.92 1.22 12.40
C PHE A 404 -1.05 1.33 13.92
N HIS A 405 -2.22 1.70 14.44
CA HIS A 405 -2.50 1.70 15.88
C HIS A 405 -3.00 0.34 16.41
N HIS A 406 -3.30 -0.61 15.52
CA HIS A 406 -3.87 -1.89 15.93
C HIS A 406 -2.83 -2.78 16.66
N PRO A 407 -3.14 -3.33 17.85
CA PRO A 407 -2.17 -4.11 18.64
C PRO A 407 -1.58 -5.32 17.91
N ASN A 408 -2.37 -6.02 17.08
CA ASN A 408 -1.85 -7.14 16.29
C ASN A 408 -0.91 -6.70 15.17
N PHE A 409 -1.08 -5.48 14.63
CA PHE A 409 -0.15 -4.94 13.65
C PHE A 409 1.19 -4.62 14.32
N ILE A 410 1.15 -3.92 15.44
CA ILE A 410 2.33 -3.58 16.25
C ILE A 410 3.08 -4.85 16.70
N ALA A 411 2.34 -5.88 17.12
CA ALA A 411 2.90 -7.18 17.50
C ALA A 411 3.29 -8.09 16.33
N ALA A 412 3.25 -7.59 15.09
CA ALA A 412 3.56 -8.33 13.86
C ALA A 412 2.75 -9.62 13.68
N LYS A 413 1.52 -9.69 14.19
CA LYS A 413 0.57 -10.80 13.99
C LYS A 413 -0.26 -10.57 12.71
N LEU A 414 0.41 -10.67 11.57
CA LEU A 414 -0.14 -10.36 10.25
C LEU A 414 -0.54 -11.63 9.50
N HIS A 415 -1.54 -11.50 8.63
CA HIS A 415 -1.97 -12.52 7.66
C HIS A 415 -2.88 -11.84 6.63
N THR A 416 -3.08 -12.47 5.46
CA THR A 416 -3.92 -11.92 4.36
C THR A 416 -5.39 -11.71 4.73
N ARG A 417 -5.84 -12.27 5.85
CA ARG A 417 -7.19 -12.07 6.41
C ARG A 417 -7.27 -10.99 7.50
N PHE A 418 -6.20 -10.24 7.77
CA PHE A 418 -6.15 -9.26 8.86
C PHE A 418 -7.33 -8.28 8.81
N ILE A 419 -7.61 -7.71 7.64
CA ILE A 419 -8.70 -6.74 7.48
C ILE A 419 -10.08 -7.39 7.71
N PRO A 420 -10.46 -8.50 7.03
CA PRO A 420 -11.72 -9.18 7.31
C PRO A 420 -11.91 -9.63 8.76
N ASP A 421 -10.84 -10.06 9.43
CA ASP A 421 -10.92 -10.61 10.78
C ASP A 421 -10.98 -9.51 11.87
N HIS A 422 -10.42 -8.32 11.61
CA HIS A 422 -10.42 -7.19 12.56
C HIS A 422 -11.40 -6.06 12.23
N TYR A 423 -11.86 -5.98 10.98
CA TYR A 423 -12.87 -5.02 10.51
C TYR A 423 -14.04 -5.75 9.81
N PRO A 424 -14.69 -6.74 10.45
CA PRO A 424 -15.69 -7.60 9.80
C PRO A 424 -16.95 -6.84 9.34
N SER A 425 -17.27 -5.73 10.01
CA SER A 425 -18.40 -4.86 9.66
C SER A 425 -17.99 -3.67 8.78
N GLY A 426 -16.72 -3.59 8.39
CA GLY A 426 -16.13 -2.41 7.77
C GLY A 426 -15.49 -1.47 8.80
N PHE A 427 -14.89 -0.40 8.30
CA PHE A 427 -14.31 0.66 9.12
C PHE A 427 -15.38 1.70 9.48
N HIS A 428 -15.49 2.10 10.75
CA HIS A 428 -16.49 3.06 11.21
C HIS A 428 -15.89 4.29 11.91
N GLY A 429 -14.58 4.52 11.74
CA GLY A 429 -13.83 5.52 12.50
C GLY A 429 -13.52 5.07 13.93
N ASP A 430 -12.55 5.70 14.56
CA ASP A 430 -12.36 5.58 16.01
C ASP A 430 -13.43 6.39 16.74
N PHE A 431 -13.96 5.85 17.84
CA PHE A 431 -14.94 6.56 18.66
C PHE A 431 -14.28 7.79 19.31
N VAL A 432 -14.65 8.99 18.86
CA VAL A 432 -14.30 10.22 19.57
C VAL A 432 -15.04 10.20 20.91
N THR A 433 -14.29 9.97 21.99
CA THR A 433 -14.83 10.03 23.35
C THR A 433 -15.16 11.47 23.73
N GLU A 434 -16.06 11.67 24.70
CA GLU A 434 -16.32 13.02 25.24
C GLU A 434 -15.04 13.71 25.75
N GLU A 435 -14.06 12.93 26.21
CA GLU A 435 -12.76 13.43 26.66
C GLU A 435 -11.95 14.00 25.49
N TYR A 436 -11.89 13.30 24.36
CA TYR A 436 -11.24 13.83 23.15
C TYR A 436 -11.96 15.09 22.64
N ILE A 437 -13.30 15.10 22.63
CA ILE A 437 -14.08 16.30 22.24
C ILE A 437 -13.70 17.50 23.11
N LYS A 438 -13.57 17.32 24.44
CA LYS A 438 -13.18 18.39 25.36
C LYS A 438 -11.76 18.88 25.07
N ILE A 439 -10.81 17.96 24.89
CA ILE A 439 -9.42 18.30 24.53
C ILE A 439 -9.41 19.13 23.24
N PHE A 440 -10.17 18.73 22.22
CA PHE A 440 -10.25 19.48 20.97
C PHE A 440 -10.83 20.89 21.13
N ILE A 441 -11.91 21.04 21.90
CA ILE A 441 -12.49 22.36 22.19
C ILE A 441 -11.45 23.24 22.87
N PHE A 442 -10.72 22.72 23.86
CA PHE A 442 -9.69 23.48 24.56
C PHE A 442 -8.51 23.85 23.66
N THR A 443 -8.03 22.92 22.81
CA THR A 443 -6.94 23.21 21.88
C THR A 443 -7.35 24.24 20.81
N ALA A 444 -8.54 24.10 20.23
CA ALA A 444 -9.07 25.05 19.27
C ALA A 444 -9.25 26.44 19.89
N LEU A 445 -9.79 26.52 21.11
CA LEU A 445 -9.94 27.76 21.85
C LEU A 445 -8.57 28.40 22.15
N TYR A 446 -7.60 27.60 22.58
CA TYR A 446 -6.24 28.07 22.83
C TYR A 446 -5.60 28.67 21.57
N VAL A 447 -5.67 27.97 20.43
CA VAL A 447 -5.10 28.47 19.17
C VAL A 447 -5.82 29.73 18.68
N HIS A 448 -7.16 29.80 18.82
CA HIS A 448 -7.93 30.99 18.47
C HIS A 448 -7.50 32.19 19.32
N LEU A 449 -7.41 32.01 20.65
CA LEU A 449 -6.98 33.07 21.57
C LEU A 449 -5.54 33.52 21.31
N GLU A 450 -4.62 32.59 21.03
CA GLU A 450 -3.23 32.92 20.69
C GLU A 450 -3.13 33.71 19.37
N ASN A 451 -3.95 33.35 18.38
CA ASN A 451 -4.03 34.09 17.13
C ASN A 451 -4.60 35.50 17.33
N GLU A 452 -5.70 35.64 18.08
CA GLU A 452 -6.28 36.95 18.43
C GLU A 452 -5.27 37.85 19.13
N GLU A 453 -4.50 37.34 20.10
CA GLU A 453 -3.40 38.11 20.72
C GLU A 453 -2.36 38.56 19.69
N ARG A 454 -1.90 37.65 18.80
CA ARG A 454 -0.92 37.99 17.75
C ARG A 454 -1.45 39.04 16.77
N TYR A 455 -2.74 39.00 16.43
CA TYR A 455 -3.38 40.00 15.57
C TYR A 455 -3.55 41.35 16.29
N HIS A 456 -3.94 41.35 17.57
CA HIS A 456 -4.04 42.55 18.37
C HIS A 456 -2.69 43.22 18.62
N HIS A 457 -1.62 42.45 18.84
CA HIS A 457 -0.25 42.97 18.99
C HIS A 457 0.34 43.58 17.72
N LYS A 458 -0.11 43.16 16.52
CA LYS A 458 0.28 43.81 15.25
C LYS A 458 -0.50 45.10 14.97
N ALA A 459 -1.68 45.26 15.56
CA ALA A 459 -2.54 46.41 15.36
C ALA A 459 -2.29 47.55 16.37
N VAL A 460 -1.70 47.25 17.53
CA VAL A 460 -1.43 48.24 18.59
C VAL A 460 -0.04 47.98 19.16
N ASN A 461 0.84 49.00 19.11
CA ASN A 461 2.19 49.01 19.72
C ASN A 461 2.14 49.04 21.27
N GLU A 462 1.24 48.30 21.90
CA GLU A 462 1.17 48.18 23.35
C GLU A 462 0.94 46.72 23.76
N THR A 463 1.64 46.31 24.82
CA THR A 463 1.70 44.94 25.31
C THR A 463 0.64 44.72 26.40
N PRO A 464 -0.26 43.74 26.29
CA PRO A 464 -0.88 43.15 27.46
C PRO A 464 -0.06 41.92 27.87
N GLN A 465 0.36 41.86 29.14
CA GLN A 465 0.86 40.64 29.76
C GLN A 465 -0.32 39.73 30.08
N VAL A 466 -0.43 38.58 29.39
CA VAL A 466 -1.30 37.48 29.84
C VAL A 466 -0.39 36.34 30.31
N SER A 467 -0.50 35.99 31.59
CA SER A 467 0.21 34.86 32.19
C SER A 467 -0.70 33.65 32.26
N PHE A 468 -0.29 32.52 31.69
CA PHE A 468 -0.96 31.24 31.87
C PHE A 468 -0.23 30.42 32.95
N GLN A 469 -0.98 29.92 33.95
CA GLN A 469 -0.48 28.92 34.90
C GLN A 469 -1.04 27.54 34.55
N CYS A 470 -0.15 26.54 34.69
CA CYS A 470 -0.37 25.13 34.41
C CYS A 470 -1.69 24.58 34.97
N VAL A 471 -2.43 23.83 34.14
CA VAL A 471 -3.56 23.00 34.59
C VAL A 471 -3.03 21.59 34.83
N THR A 472 -2.96 21.17 36.09
CA THR A 472 -2.59 19.79 36.46
C THR A 472 -3.84 18.97 36.74
N LEU A 473 -3.99 17.84 36.03
CA LEU A 473 -5.08 16.88 36.23
C LEU A 473 -4.52 15.67 36.99
N GLU A 474 -4.94 15.48 38.25
CA GLU A 474 -4.70 14.23 38.98
C GLU A 474 -5.97 13.38 39.01
N SER A 475 -5.88 12.17 38.46
CA SER A 475 -6.93 11.15 38.62
C SER A 475 -6.51 10.17 39.72
N SER A 476 -7.37 9.93 40.71
CA SER A 476 -7.22 8.81 41.63
C SER A 476 -8.44 7.90 41.55
N LYS A 477 -8.18 6.60 41.36
CA LYS A 477 -9.19 5.55 41.30
C LYS A 477 -9.35 4.97 42.71
N LYS A 478 -10.52 5.07 43.31
CA LYS A 478 -10.85 4.23 44.47
C LYS A 478 -11.39 2.89 43.97
N GLU A 479 -10.80 1.80 44.44
CA GLU A 479 -11.26 0.44 44.12
C GLU A 479 -12.75 0.27 44.48
N GLY A 480 -13.55 -0.11 43.48
CA GLY A 480 -14.93 -0.58 43.66
C GLY A 480 -16.07 0.34 43.20
N ALA A 481 -15.84 1.49 42.58
CA ALA A 481 -16.93 2.35 42.04
C ALA A 481 -16.96 2.37 40.49
N PRO A 482 -18.15 2.28 39.84
CA PRO A 482 -18.27 2.17 38.38
C PRO A 482 -18.17 3.50 37.60
N VAL A 483 -18.11 4.65 38.30
CA VAL A 483 -17.94 5.98 37.69
C VAL A 483 -17.02 6.81 38.59
N SER A 484 -15.95 7.38 38.04
CA SER A 484 -15.09 8.31 38.77
C SER A 484 -15.86 9.59 39.05
N THR A 485 -16.13 9.88 40.32
CA THR A 485 -16.69 11.18 40.71
C THR A 485 -15.54 12.19 40.79
N THR A 486 -15.35 12.97 39.74
CA THR A 486 -14.42 14.11 39.76
C THR A 486 -15.10 15.28 40.46
N ARG A 487 -14.66 15.62 41.68
CA ARG A 487 -15.04 16.89 42.33
C ARG A 487 -14.06 17.97 41.88
N MET A 488 -14.53 18.95 41.12
CA MET A 488 -13.84 20.23 40.94
C MET A 488 -14.19 21.15 42.11
N ALA A 489 -13.21 21.49 42.94
CA ALA A 489 -13.29 22.62 43.84
C ALA A 489 -12.52 23.79 43.20
N VAL A 490 -13.23 24.84 42.82
CA VAL A 490 -12.62 26.13 42.48
C VAL A 490 -12.59 26.94 43.78
N MET A 491 -11.46 26.98 44.47
CA MET A 491 -11.27 27.85 45.64
C MET A 491 -10.07 28.77 45.44
N GLY A 492 -10.36 30.08 45.39
CA GLY A 492 -9.52 31.15 45.91
C GLY A 492 -8.16 31.39 45.26
N PHE A 493 -8.06 32.50 44.52
CA PHE A 493 -6.79 33.10 44.13
C PHE A 493 -6.00 33.55 45.36
N HIS A 494 -4.80 33.00 45.59
CA HIS A 494 -3.74 33.61 46.40
C HIS A 494 -2.37 33.17 45.86
N SER A 495 -1.48 34.14 45.66
CA SER A 495 -0.11 33.97 45.17
C SER A 495 0.88 33.71 46.31
N VAL A 496 1.74 32.68 46.23
CA VAL A 496 3.09 32.65 46.83
C VAL A 496 4.01 31.72 46.00
N ILE A 497 5.30 32.06 45.99
CA ILE A 497 6.44 31.67 45.13
C ILE A 497 7.19 30.41 45.65
N ASP A 498 7.84 29.68 44.72
CA ASP A 498 9.17 28.98 44.79
C ASP A 498 9.33 27.43 44.80
N ASN A 499 9.98 26.96 43.70
CA ASN A 499 11.08 25.97 43.56
C ASN A 499 10.79 24.43 43.57
N PRO A 500 11.74 23.54 43.16
CA PRO A 500 11.65 22.71 41.95
C PRO A 500 11.75 21.19 42.22
N ALA A 501 11.74 20.41 41.14
CA ALA A 501 12.00 18.95 41.01
C ALA A 501 10.75 18.06 40.93
N PHE A 502 10.63 17.31 39.83
CA PHE A 502 10.69 15.83 39.85
C PHE A 502 10.76 15.25 38.43
N GLU A 503 11.67 14.29 38.25
CA GLU A 503 11.90 13.49 37.06
C GLU A 503 10.88 12.36 36.88
N SER A 504 10.76 11.94 35.62
CA SER A 504 10.43 10.59 35.14
C SER A 504 9.01 10.06 35.33
N LEU A 505 8.31 9.85 34.21
CA LEU A 505 7.43 8.70 34.00
C LEU A 505 7.20 8.50 32.50
N VAL A 506 7.52 7.29 32.04
CA VAL A 506 7.30 6.78 30.69
C VAL A 506 5.79 6.63 30.49
N ASN A 507 5.18 7.48 29.66
CA ASN A 507 3.79 7.35 29.25
C ASN A 507 3.70 6.48 27.98
N PRO A 508 2.66 5.63 27.85
CA PRO A 508 2.36 4.92 26.60
C PRO A 508 2.04 5.93 25.49
N PRO A 509 2.18 5.57 24.19
CA PRO A 509 1.95 6.51 23.11
C PRO A 509 0.51 7.04 23.17
N ILE A 510 0.40 8.35 23.40
CA ILE A 510 -0.84 9.10 23.27
C ILE A 510 -1.21 9.03 21.78
N PRO A 511 -2.44 8.65 21.42
CA PRO A 511 -2.86 8.64 20.01
C PRO A 511 -2.72 10.06 19.44
N THR A 512 -1.98 10.17 18.35
CA THR A 512 -1.80 11.43 17.61
C THR A 512 -3.14 11.76 16.95
N MET A 513 -3.76 12.88 17.34
CA MET A 513 -5.08 13.27 16.82
C MET A 513 -4.98 14.61 16.08
N ARG A 514 -5.57 14.62 14.88
CA ARG A 514 -5.40 15.64 13.85
C ARG A 514 -6.20 16.92 14.13
N ILE A 515 -5.57 18.09 13.97
CA ILE A 515 -6.23 19.40 13.94
C ILE A 515 -5.77 20.15 12.69
N THR A 516 -6.61 20.21 11.65
CA THR A 516 -6.36 21.03 10.45
C THR A 516 -7.07 22.38 10.60
N ILE A 517 -6.31 23.46 10.73
CA ILE A 517 -6.86 24.84 10.75
C ILE A 517 -6.59 25.47 9.38
N ILE A 518 -7.62 25.58 8.54
CA ILE A 518 -7.51 26.19 7.22
C ILE A 518 -7.72 27.71 7.33
N GLN A 519 -6.64 28.50 7.23
CA GLN A 519 -6.73 29.95 7.08
C GLN A 519 -6.84 30.35 5.59
N GLN A 520 -8.00 30.82 5.14
CA GLN A 520 -8.12 31.48 3.84
C GLN A 520 -7.62 32.94 3.91
N ARG A 521 -6.52 33.27 3.21
CA ARG A 521 -6.17 34.67 2.91
C ARG A 521 -6.94 35.14 1.68
N LYS A 522 -7.94 36.00 1.84
CA LYS A 522 -8.45 36.82 0.72
C LYS A 522 -7.46 37.96 0.44
N SER A 523 -6.90 38.02 -0.77
CA SER A 523 -6.16 39.18 -1.25
C SER A 523 -7.11 40.36 -1.42
N GLN A 524 -6.75 41.51 -0.82
CA GLN A 524 -7.50 42.76 -0.95
C GLN A 524 -7.31 43.31 -2.38
N ILE A 525 -8.40 43.35 -3.16
CA ILE A 525 -8.55 44.36 -4.22
C ILE A 525 -9.50 45.42 -3.65
N ALA A 526 -9.00 46.65 -3.65
CA ALA A 526 -9.62 47.82 -3.05
C ALA A 526 -10.92 48.23 -3.75
N THR A 527 -12.03 48.27 -3.01
CA THR A 527 -13.09 49.29 -3.11
C THR A 527 -13.92 49.23 -1.82
N GLY A 528 -14.24 50.41 -1.26
CA GLY A 528 -14.64 50.58 0.13
C GLY A 528 -16.09 50.27 0.50
N PHE A 529 -16.29 50.40 1.81
CA PHE A 529 -17.51 50.36 2.63
C PHE A 529 -18.10 48.99 3.04
N ASP A 530 -18.06 48.82 4.37
CA ASP A 530 -18.93 48.12 5.31
C ASP A 530 -18.85 46.60 5.57
N SER A 531 -18.44 46.32 6.82
CA SER A 531 -18.61 45.12 7.65
C SER A 531 -17.97 43.80 7.15
N ILE A 532 -16.80 43.49 7.73
CA ILE A 532 -16.12 42.20 7.59
C ILE A 532 -16.67 41.25 8.67
N ASN A 533 -17.47 40.27 8.27
CA ASN A 533 -17.64 39.04 9.04
C ASN A 533 -16.46 38.12 8.70
N HIS A 534 -15.56 37.88 9.65
CA HIS A 534 -14.66 36.73 9.62
C HIS A 534 -15.52 35.48 9.89
N ALA A 535 -15.82 34.71 8.85
CA ALA A 535 -16.38 33.38 9.03
C ALA A 535 -15.22 32.38 9.07
N GLU A 536 -14.78 32.02 10.27
CA GLU A 536 -14.04 30.78 10.49
C GLU A 536 -15.04 29.62 10.38
N PHE A 537 -14.92 28.80 9.33
CA PHE A 537 -15.69 27.58 9.25
C PHE A 537 -14.95 26.47 9.99
N CYS A 538 -15.42 26.14 11.19
CA CYS A 538 -15.13 24.88 11.84
C CYS A 538 -16.28 23.93 11.47
N SER A 539 -16.13 23.10 10.43
CA SER A 539 -17.19 22.14 10.05
C SER A 539 -17.03 20.86 10.86
N ILE A 540 -17.96 20.65 11.80
CA ILE A 540 -18.23 19.33 12.41
C ILE A 540 -19.44 18.77 11.66
N THR A 541 -19.22 17.90 10.67
CA THR A 541 -20.32 17.18 10.01
C THR A 541 -20.76 16.00 10.87
N GLN A 542 -21.84 16.19 11.62
CA GLN A 542 -22.66 15.10 12.14
C GLN A 542 -23.38 14.43 10.97
N GLY A 543 -23.08 13.16 10.70
CA GLY A 543 -24.07 12.27 10.09
C GLY A 543 -25.15 12.00 11.14
N LYS A 544 -26.36 12.51 10.91
CA LYS A 544 -27.54 12.07 11.66
C LYS A 544 -27.89 10.64 11.23
N GLU A 545 -28.30 9.84 12.21
CA GLU A 545 -28.90 8.51 12.06
C GLU A 545 -29.98 8.43 10.98
#